data_AF-A0A1B1KGM5-F1
#
_entry.id   AF-A0A1B1KGM5-F1
#
_cell.length_a   1.000
_cell.length_b   1.000
_cell.length_c   1.000
_cell.angle_alpha   90.00
_cell.angle_beta   90.00
_cell.angle_gamma   90.00
#
_symmetry.space_group_name_H-M   'P 1'
#
loop_
_entity.id
_entity.type
_entity.pdbx_description
1 polymer ?
#
loop_
_entity_poly.entity_id
_entity_poly.type
_entity_poly.pdbx_seq_one_letter_code
_entity_poly.pdbx_strand_id
1 'polypeptide(L)'
;MVDSSPALISSHRLSLVMDYGQFYLSGDSSPDRQDDLDELVEEALSDGTIASNQTSAVVVSPHQNNFDMQMAIEVWDQNPPEDRGDWDQVVDLILEIDQDGSLLLFPSRWRTTPRDGRSGPVPRGSMRPRLRGPRLARHDRTRGHVAHPLMACHLYNRGPPTEEALDRDRHHGK
;
A
#
# COMPACT_ATOMS: atom_id res chain seq x y z
N MET A 1 22.12 18.19 17.76
CA MET A 1 21.02 17.26 17.51
C MET A 1 21.55 16.24 16.53
N VAL A 2 21.61 14.96 16.89
CA VAL A 2 22.09 13.92 15.98
C VAL A 2 20.99 13.74 14.95
N ASP A 3 21.22 14.28 13.75
CA ASP A 3 20.39 14.05 12.58
C ASP A 3 20.53 12.56 12.23
N SER A 4 19.67 11.74 12.84
CA SER A 4 19.71 10.30 12.63
C SER A 4 19.08 10.06 11.27
N SER A 5 19.87 9.61 10.30
CA SER A 5 19.35 9.23 8.99
C SER A 5 18.41 8.03 9.13
N PRO A 6 17.35 7.93 8.32
CA PRO A 6 16.42 6.82 8.40
C PRO A 6 17.13 5.48 8.16
N ALA A 7 16.83 4.49 8.99
CA ALA A 7 17.38 3.16 8.90
C ALA A 7 16.29 2.15 8.50
N LEU A 8 16.61 1.31 7.52
CA LEU A 8 15.80 0.17 7.15
C LEU A 8 15.89 -0.87 8.28
N ILE A 9 14.75 -1.19 8.91
CA ILE A 9 14.64 -2.20 9.96
C ILE A 9 14.53 -3.59 9.34
N SER A 10 13.65 -3.75 8.34
CA SER A 10 13.41 -5.04 7.68
C SER A 10 12.90 -4.87 6.26
N SER A 11 13.12 -5.88 5.43
CA SER A 11 12.60 -5.93 4.05
C SER A 11 12.13 -7.34 3.73
N HIS A 12 10.93 -7.46 3.18
CA HIS A 12 10.31 -8.72 2.80
C HIS A 12 9.83 -8.62 1.36
N ARG A 13 10.12 -9.63 0.54
CA ARG A 13 9.63 -9.67 -0.84
C ARG A 13 8.50 -10.67 -0.97
N LEU A 14 7.42 -10.24 -1.59
CA LEU A 14 6.23 -11.04 -1.89
C LEU A 14 5.98 -11.06 -3.39
N SER A 15 5.45 -12.17 -3.90
CA SER A 15 4.93 -12.26 -5.26
C SER A 15 3.41 -12.27 -5.21
N LEU A 16 2.80 -11.38 -6.01
CA LEU A 16 1.37 -11.19 -6.14
C LEU A 16 0.93 -11.46 -7.58
N VAL A 17 -0.21 -12.14 -7.70
CA VAL A 17 -0.86 -12.45 -8.98
C VAL A 17 -1.93 -11.40 -9.23
N MET A 18 -1.67 -10.41 -10.07
CA MET A 18 -2.60 -9.31 -10.31
C MET A 18 -3.25 -9.43 -11.70
N ASP A 19 -4.53 -9.78 -11.71
CA ASP A 19 -5.28 -10.03 -12.95
C ASP A 19 -5.91 -8.74 -13.49
N TYR A 20 -6.71 -8.05 -12.66
CA TYR A 20 -7.51 -6.89 -13.11
C TYR A 20 -6.82 -5.52 -12.96
N GLY A 21 -5.54 -5.50 -12.58
CA GLY A 21 -4.79 -4.25 -12.38
C GLY A 21 -5.11 -3.55 -11.07
N GLN A 22 -5.56 -4.28 -10.05
CA GLN A 22 -5.71 -3.76 -8.71
C GLN A 22 -5.33 -4.81 -7.66
N PHE A 23 -4.94 -4.36 -6.48
CA PHE A 23 -4.63 -5.22 -5.35
C PHE A 23 -5.05 -4.52 -4.06
N TYR A 24 -5.15 -5.30 -2.99
CA TYR A 24 -5.67 -4.87 -1.71
C TYR A 24 -4.59 -4.97 -0.65
N LEU A 25 -4.58 -4.00 0.26
CA LEU A 25 -3.84 -4.05 1.51
C LEU A 25 -4.84 -4.14 2.66
N SER A 26 -4.56 -4.96 3.66
CA SER A 26 -5.30 -4.96 4.91
C SER A 26 -4.35 -5.10 6.11
N GLY A 27 -4.54 -4.23 7.11
CA GLY A 27 -3.90 -4.35 8.42
C GLY A 27 -4.68 -5.22 9.40
N ASP A 28 -5.82 -5.76 8.97
CA ASP A 28 -6.67 -6.67 9.76
C ASP A 28 -6.43 -8.12 9.30
N SER A 29 -6.11 -9.00 10.24
CA SER A 29 -5.93 -10.44 10.03
C SER A 29 -7.24 -11.16 9.65
N SER A 30 -8.39 -10.57 9.98
CA SER A 30 -9.74 -11.03 9.68
C SER A 30 -10.52 -9.95 8.93
N PRO A 31 -10.26 -9.74 7.63
CA PRO A 31 -11.01 -8.77 6.85
C PRO A 31 -12.47 -9.25 6.69
N ASP A 32 -13.33 -8.82 7.60
CA ASP A 32 -14.66 -9.42 7.80
C ASP A 32 -15.78 -8.80 6.93
N ARG A 33 -15.46 -7.87 6.01
CA ARG A 33 -16.50 -7.15 5.24
C ARG A 33 -16.17 -7.00 3.76
N GLN A 34 -16.80 -7.84 2.95
CA GLN A 34 -16.79 -7.74 1.49
C GLN A 34 -17.43 -6.43 1.02
N ASP A 35 -18.50 -5.96 1.69
CA ASP A 35 -19.22 -4.75 1.31
C ASP A 35 -18.34 -3.48 1.42
N ASP A 36 -17.54 -3.38 2.48
CA ASP A 36 -16.59 -2.26 2.67
C ASP A 36 -15.49 -2.27 1.59
N LEU A 37 -15.15 -3.44 1.05
CA LEU A 37 -14.15 -3.58 0.00
C LEU A 37 -14.70 -3.15 -1.37
N ASP A 38 -15.97 -3.43 -1.65
CA ASP A 38 -16.61 -3.10 -2.91
C ASP A 38 -16.71 -1.57 -3.08
N GLU A 39 -17.08 -0.84 -2.01
CA GLU A 39 -17.08 0.64 -2.00
C GLU A 39 -15.69 1.22 -2.28
N LEU A 40 -14.66 0.69 -1.64
CA LEU A 40 -13.28 1.13 -1.87
C LEU A 40 -12.80 0.81 -3.30
N VAL A 41 -13.27 -0.28 -3.90
CA VAL A 41 -12.94 -0.61 -5.30
C VAL A 41 -13.53 0.44 -6.23
N GLU A 42 -14.80 0.78 -6.07
CA GLU A 42 -15.45 1.80 -6.89
C GLU A 42 -14.76 3.16 -6.75
N GLU A 43 -14.42 3.55 -5.52
CA GLU A 43 -13.70 4.80 -5.24
C GLU A 43 -12.31 4.79 -5.89
N ALA A 44 -11.53 3.72 -5.73
CA ALA A 44 -10.19 3.63 -6.29
C ALA A 44 -10.18 3.63 -7.82
N LEU A 45 -11.20 3.02 -8.44
CA LEU A 45 -11.39 3.05 -9.89
C LEU A 45 -11.82 4.44 -10.39
N SER A 46 -12.61 5.17 -9.61
CA SER A 46 -13.04 6.54 -9.91
C SER A 46 -11.88 7.53 -9.80
N ASP A 47 -11.10 7.44 -8.72
CA ASP A 47 -9.86 8.21 -8.51
C ASP A 47 -8.75 7.81 -9.51
N GLY A 48 -8.74 6.53 -9.89
CA GLY A 48 -7.77 5.95 -10.82
C GLY A 48 -6.43 5.59 -10.19
N THR A 49 -6.25 5.75 -8.87
CA THR A 49 -5.02 5.40 -8.18
C THR A 49 -5.22 4.62 -6.89
N ILE A 50 -6.00 5.12 -5.93
CA ILE A 50 -6.17 4.49 -4.61
C ILE A 50 -7.51 4.88 -3.97
N ALA A 51 -8.03 3.98 -3.12
CA ALA A 51 -8.94 4.34 -2.03
C ALA A 51 -8.53 3.61 -0.76
N SER A 52 -8.81 4.19 0.41
CA SER A 52 -8.45 3.57 1.69
C SER A 52 -9.39 3.99 2.82
N ASN A 53 -9.60 3.09 3.76
CA ASN A 53 -10.17 3.36 5.08
C ASN A 53 -9.09 3.15 6.17
N GLN A 54 -9.51 3.04 7.44
CA GLN A 54 -8.56 2.92 8.56
C GLN A 54 -7.73 1.63 8.53
N THR A 55 -8.25 0.52 8.00
CA THR A 55 -7.60 -0.81 8.09
C THR A 55 -7.35 -1.43 6.73
N SER A 56 -7.91 -0.88 5.65
CA SER A 56 -7.83 -1.46 4.30
C SER A 56 -7.60 -0.40 3.23
N ALA A 57 -6.92 -0.79 2.15
CA ALA A 57 -6.73 0.05 0.97
C ALA A 57 -6.82 -0.77 -0.31
N VAL A 58 -7.37 -0.17 -1.36
CA VAL A 58 -7.40 -0.68 -2.73
C VAL A 58 -6.49 0.18 -3.58
N VAL A 59 -5.58 -0.45 -4.31
CA VAL A 59 -4.61 0.27 -5.14
C VAL A 59 -4.75 -0.20 -6.56
N VAL A 60 -4.99 0.77 -7.45
CA VAL A 60 -5.07 0.54 -8.89
C VAL A 60 -3.66 0.65 -9.46
N SER A 61 -3.21 -0.48 -9.98
CA SER A 61 -1.96 -0.60 -10.69
C SER A 61 -2.16 -0.34 -12.18
N PRO A 62 -1.23 0.37 -12.81
CA PRO A 62 -1.26 0.56 -14.26
C PRO A 62 -1.02 -0.70 -15.08
N HIS A 63 -0.41 -1.72 -14.48
CA HIS A 63 -0.09 -2.97 -15.15
C HIS A 63 -1.18 -4.00 -14.88
N GLN A 64 -1.97 -4.34 -15.89
CA GLN A 64 -2.91 -5.47 -15.85
C GLN A 64 -2.21 -6.78 -16.23
N ASN A 65 -2.81 -7.92 -15.87
CA ASN A 65 -2.30 -9.26 -16.19
C ASN A 65 -0.85 -9.48 -15.76
N ASN A 66 -0.47 -8.96 -14.59
CA ASN A 66 0.84 -9.20 -14.00
C ASN A 66 0.77 -10.32 -12.98
N PHE A 67 0.96 -11.55 -13.46
CA PHE A 67 0.84 -12.75 -12.66
C PHE A 67 2.07 -13.06 -11.79
N ASP A 68 3.12 -12.25 -11.86
CA ASP A 68 4.30 -12.34 -11.00
C ASP A 68 4.81 -10.94 -10.65
N MET A 69 3.92 -10.16 -10.04
CA MET A 69 4.27 -8.85 -9.51
C MET A 69 5.10 -9.03 -8.24
N GLN A 70 6.34 -8.57 -8.28
CA GLN A 70 7.21 -8.57 -7.12
C GLN A 70 6.93 -7.32 -6.30
N MET A 71 6.60 -7.48 -5.02
CA MET A 71 6.46 -6.38 -4.08
C MET A 71 7.52 -6.50 -2.98
N ALA A 72 8.27 -5.44 -2.73
CA ALA A 72 9.10 -5.30 -1.54
C ALA A 72 8.32 -4.54 -0.46
N ILE A 73 8.18 -5.11 0.74
CA ILE A 73 7.67 -4.45 1.93
C ILE A 73 8.87 -4.10 2.80
N GLU A 74 9.11 -2.82 2.99
CA GLU A 74 10.24 -2.30 3.73
C GLU A 74 9.75 -1.57 4.99
N VAL A 75 10.22 -1.97 6.15
CA VAL A 75 9.92 -1.29 7.41
C VAL A 75 11.09 -0.39 7.77
N TRP A 76 10.81 0.88 8.00
CA TRP A 76 11.77 1.90 8.37
C TRP A 76 11.48 2.42 9.78
N ASP A 77 12.53 2.82 10.50
CA ASP A 77 12.41 3.36 11.87
C ASP A 77 11.79 4.76 11.91
N GLN A 78 11.90 5.50 10.82
CA GLN A 78 11.30 6.80 10.59
C GLN A 78 10.96 6.98 9.11
N ASN A 79 10.55 8.18 8.70
CA ASN A 79 10.23 8.46 7.31
C ASN A 79 11.41 8.07 6.39
N PRO A 80 11.22 7.18 5.40
CA PRO A 80 12.28 6.75 4.51
C PRO A 80 12.85 7.93 3.70
N PRO A 81 14.07 7.78 3.13
CA PRO A 81 14.66 8.78 2.26
C PRO A 81 13.70 9.26 1.16
N GLU A 82 13.86 10.51 0.73
CA GLU A 82 13.10 11.06 -0.38
C GLU A 82 13.73 10.61 -1.71
N ASP A 83 13.09 9.64 -2.33
CA ASP A 83 13.42 9.03 -3.62
C ASP A 83 12.18 9.04 -4.53
N ARG A 84 11.20 9.93 -4.28
CA ARG A 84 9.97 10.03 -5.09
C ARG A 84 10.25 10.23 -6.58
N GLY A 85 11.37 10.88 -6.91
CA GLY A 85 11.79 11.12 -8.28
C GLY A 85 12.23 9.86 -9.03
N ASP A 86 12.50 8.76 -8.33
CA ASP A 86 12.95 7.49 -8.90
C ASP A 86 11.78 6.58 -9.28
N TRP A 87 10.54 6.97 -8.94
CA TRP A 87 9.33 6.17 -9.13
C TRP A 87 8.27 6.99 -9.84
N ASP A 88 7.64 6.39 -10.86
CA ASP A 88 6.65 7.14 -11.63
C ASP A 88 5.27 7.24 -10.93
N GLN A 89 4.96 6.33 -10.00
CA GLN A 89 3.80 6.37 -9.11
C GLN A 89 4.26 6.24 -7.68
N VAL A 90 3.79 7.14 -6.82
CA VAL A 90 3.98 7.08 -5.37
C VAL A 90 2.64 7.37 -4.70
N VAL A 91 2.21 6.49 -3.82
CA VAL A 91 0.97 6.61 -3.06
C VAL A 91 1.28 6.51 -1.58
N ASP A 92 0.92 7.53 -0.80
CA ASP A 92 1.01 7.50 0.65
C ASP A 92 -0.38 7.28 1.25
N LEU A 93 -0.48 6.35 2.18
CA LEU A 93 -1.72 6.00 2.87
C LEU A 93 -1.46 5.80 4.37
N ILE A 94 -2.54 5.61 5.14
CA ILE A 94 -2.46 5.33 6.57
C ILE A 94 -3.25 4.04 6.81
N LEU A 95 -2.64 3.05 7.46
CA LEU A 95 -3.30 1.82 7.86
C LEU A 95 -3.00 1.51 9.33
N GLU A 96 -4.04 1.17 10.07
CA GLU A 96 -3.92 0.55 11.39
C GLU A 96 -3.63 -0.94 11.21
N ILE A 97 -2.51 -1.39 11.78
CA ILE A 97 -2.15 -2.81 11.86
C ILE A 97 -2.60 -3.37 13.21
N ASP A 98 -3.35 -4.46 13.14
CA ASP A 98 -3.92 -5.14 14.29
C ASP A 98 -2.88 -5.81 15.22
N GLN A 99 -3.37 -6.57 16.20
CA GLN A 99 -2.53 -7.24 17.19
C GLN A 99 -1.68 -8.37 16.60
N ASP A 100 -2.01 -8.88 15.42
CA ASP A 100 -1.23 -9.94 14.78
C ASP A 100 -0.01 -9.38 14.04
N GLY A 101 0.09 -8.06 13.89
CA GLY A 101 1.28 -7.40 13.35
C GLY A 101 1.59 -7.83 11.92
N SER A 102 0.54 -8.05 11.13
CA SER A 102 0.65 -8.58 9.77
C SER A 102 -0.03 -7.64 8.79
N LEU A 103 0.69 -7.25 7.75
CA LEU A 103 0.09 -6.60 6.58
C LEU A 103 -0.29 -7.70 5.58
N LEU A 104 -1.57 -7.79 5.25
CA LEU A 104 -2.10 -8.72 4.26
C LEU A 104 -2.23 -8.04 2.89
N LEU A 105 -1.89 -8.79 1.85
CA LEU A 105 -1.94 -8.36 0.47
C LEU A 105 -2.76 -9.34 -0.34
N PHE A 106 -3.84 -8.87 -0.96
CA PHE A 106 -4.74 -9.72 -1.74
C PHE A 106 -4.75 -9.30 -3.20
N PRO A 107 -4.75 -10.27 -4.13
CA PRO A 107 -4.99 -9.97 -5.52
C PRO A 107 -6.45 -9.55 -5.75
N SER A 108 -6.70 -8.73 -6.78
CA SER A 108 -8.07 -8.56 -7.26
C SER A 108 -8.56 -9.83 -7.93
N ARG A 109 -9.32 -10.64 -7.20
CA ARG A 109 -10.05 -11.76 -7.77
C ARG A 109 -11.40 -11.84 -7.11
N TRP A 110 -12.45 -12.00 -7.91
CA TRP A 110 -13.74 -12.42 -7.39
C TRP A 110 -13.55 -13.80 -6.72
N ARG A 111 -13.78 -13.89 -5.41
CA ARG A 111 -13.36 -14.98 -4.49
C ARG A 111 -11.86 -15.05 -4.14
N THR A 112 -11.32 -13.98 -3.57
CA THR A 112 -10.16 -14.12 -2.67
C THR A 112 -10.61 -14.58 -1.29
N THR A 113 -10.00 -15.64 -0.78
CA THR A 113 -10.07 -16.00 0.64
C THR A 113 -8.85 -15.42 1.36
N PRO A 114 -8.86 -15.29 2.70
CA PRO A 114 -7.67 -14.94 3.47
C PRO A 114 -6.43 -15.79 3.11
N ARG A 115 -6.65 -17.02 2.65
CA ARG A 115 -5.62 -17.99 2.22
C ARG A 115 -4.93 -17.62 0.90
N ASP A 116 -5.57 -16.81 0.07
CA ASP A 116 -5.00 -16.28 -1.18
C ASP A 116 -4.14 -15.04 -0.93
N GLY A 117 -4.23 -14.48 0.28
CA GLY A 117 -3.41 -13.37 0.73
C GLY A 117 -1.94 -13.76 0.90
N ARG A 118 -1.06 -12.79 0.67
CA ARG A 118 0.33 -12.82 1.10
C ARG A 118 0.47 -11.91 2.30
N SER A 119 1.24 -12.32 3.29
CA SER A 119 1.49 -11.50 4.48
C SER A 119 2.96 -11.20 4.65
N GLY A 120 3.25 -10.02 5.20
CA GLY A 120 4.56 -9.65 5.70
C GLY A 120 4.46 -9.18 7.16
N PRO A 121 5.44 -9.51 8.01
CA PRO A 121 5.44 -9.02 9.39
C PRO A 121 5.76 -7.52 9.42
N VAL A 122 4.99 -6.76 10.17
CA VAL A 122 5.11 -5.30 10.30
C VAL A 122 4.85 -4.87 11.74
N PRO A 123 5.37 -3.70 12.19
CA PRO A 123 5.04 -3.16 13.51
C PRO A 123 3.52 -2.93 13.66
N ARG A 124 3.02 -3.12 14.88
CA ARG A 124 1.61 -2.88 15.22
C ARG A 124 1.30 -1.39 15.31
N GLY A 125 0.03 -1.04 15.12
CA GLY A 125 -0.48 0.33 15.27
C GLY A 125 -0.54 1.11 13.97
N SER A 126 -0.60 2.44 14.10
CA SER A 126 -0.80 3.36 12.97
C SER A 126 0.46 3.47 12.11
N MET A 127 0.41 2.87 10.92
CA MET A 127 1.50 2.86 9.96
C MET A 127 1.20 3.81 8.79
N ARG A 128 2.26 4.33 8.17
CA ARG A 128 2.20 5.06 6.90
C ARG A 128 2.83 4.24 5.76
N PRO A 129 2.05 3.44 5.03
CA PRO A 129 2.53 2.83 3.80
C PRO A 129 2.73 3.87 2.72
N ARG A 130 3.91 3.83 2.09
CA ARG A 130 4.22 4.51 0.83
C ARG A 130 4.45 3.46 -0.24
N LEU A 131 3.48 3.29 -1.11
CA LEU A 131 3.58 2.42 -2.27
C LEU A 131 4.24 3.15 -3.42
N ARG A 132 5.04 2.42 -4.19
CA ARG A 132 5.80 2.91 -5.32
C ARG A 132 5.71 1.92 -6.45
N GLY A 133 5.54 2.41 -7.67
CA GLY A 133 5.50 1.57 -8.85
C GLY A 133 5.79 2.34 -10.13
N PRO A 134 6.07 1.62 -11.23
CA PRO A 134 6.10 2.22 -12.57
C PRO A 134 4.71 2.74 -12.97
N ARG A 135 4.66 3.78 -13.81
CA ARG A 135 3.43 4.50 -14.19
C ARG A 135 2.64 3.74 -15.24
N LEU A 136 1.37 4.15 -15.40
CA LEU A 136 0.55 3.90 -16.59
C LEU A 136 1.29 4.37 -17.84
N ALA A 137 2.10 3.50 -18.42
CA ALA A 137 2.50 3.66 -19.81
C ALA A 137 1.20 3.66 -20.61
N ARG A 138 0.85 4.80 -21.20
CA ARG A 138 -0.21 4.87 -22.21
C ARG A 138 0.16 3.87 -23.30
N HIS A 139 -0.51 2.71 -23.27
CA HIS A 139 -0.60 1.70 -24.32
C HIS A 139 0.52 1.79 -25.38
N ASP A 140 1.76 1.48 -25.01
CA ASP A 140 2.81 1.24 -25.99
C ASP A 140 3.00 -0.27 -26.13
N ARG A 141 2.52 -0.79 -27.26
CA ARG A 141 2.62 -2.20 -27.68
C ARG A 141 4.01 -2.57 -28.18
N THR A 142 5.07 -1.94 -27.68
CA THR A 142 6.43 -2.30 -28.11
C THR A 142 7.40 -2.42 -26.93
N ARG A 143 7.59 -3.65 -26.44
CA ARG A 143 8.88 -4.36 -26.46
C ARG A 143 8.86 -5.57 -25.52
N GLY A 144 9.30 -6.70 -26.08
CA GLY A 144 9.58 -7.93 -25.34
C GLY A 144 10.80 -7.75 -24.46
N HIS A 145 10.56 -7.62 -23.17
CA HIS A 145 11.33 -8.13 -22.03
C HIS A 145 10.64 -7.55 -20.80
N VAL A 146 9.74 -8.32 -20.19
CA VAL A 146 9.02 -7.87 -19.00
C VAL A 146 10.01 -7.98 -17.84
N ALA A 147 10.73 -6.89 -17.56
CA ALA A 147 11.21 -6.69 -16.21
C ALA A 147 9.94 -6.74 -15.33
N HIS A 148 9.85 -7.75 -14.46
CA HIS A 148 8.72 -7.88 -13.54
C HIS A 148 8.58 -6.54 -12.81
N PRO A 149 7.47 -5.81 -12.97
CA PRO A 149 7.39 -4.48 -12.39
C PRO A 149 7.43 -4.65 -10.88
N LEU A 150 8.47 -4.10 -10.29
CA LEU A 150 8.69 -4.10 -8.86
C LEU A 150 7.83 -3.00 -8.27
N MET A 151 6.96 -3.34 -7.34
CA MET A 151 6.39 -2.36 -6.43
C MET A 151 7.16 -2.36 -5.12
N ALA A 152 7.34 -1.20 -4.50
CA ALA A 152 7.91 -1.07 -3.17
C ALA A 152 6.89 -0.42 -2.23
N CYS A 153 6.69 -0.99 -1.05
CA CYS A 153 5.81 -0.53 0.00
C CYS A 153 6.67 -0.19 1.22
N HIS A 154 6.90 1.09 1.48
CA HIS A 154 7.67 1.52 2.64
C HIS A 154 6.71 1.79 3.80
N LEU A 155 6.94 1.16 4.94
CA LEU A 155 6.16 1.28 6.15
C LEU A 155 6.99 1.96 7.22
N TYR A 156 6.42 2.97 7.86
CA TYR A 156 7.04 3.63 9.01
C TYR A 156 5.97 4.07 9.99
N ASN A 157 6.33 4.10 11.28
CA ASN A 157 5.41 4.48 12.34
C ASN A 157 4.94 5.93 12.15
N ARG A 158 3.65 6.14 12.36
CA ARG A 158 3.14 7.47 12.65
C ARG A 158 3.70 7.86 14.03
N GLY A 159 4.73 8.70 14.06
CA GLY A 159 5.04 9.46 15.27
C GLY A 159 3.74 10.11 15.80
N PRO A 160 3.64 10.42 17.11
CA PRO A 160 2.40 10.96 17.68
C PRO A 160 1.90 12.12 16.79
N PRO A 161 0.58 12.23 16.57
CA PRO A 161 0.05 13.30 15.74
C PRO A 161 0.64 14.63 16.22
N THR A 162 1.30 15.35 15.31
CA THR A 162 1.73 16.72 15.59
C THR A 162 0.49 17.52 15.99
N GLU A 163 0.59 18.32 17.06
CA GLU A 163 -0.53 19.11 17.60
C GLU A 163 -1.27 19.93 16.51
N GLU A 164 -0.60 20.31 15.42
CA GLU A 164 -1.20 20.99 14.27
C GLU A 164 -2.30 20.18 13.55
N ALA A 165 -2.26 18.85 13.59
CA ALA A 165 -3.29 18.00 12.99
C ALA A 165 -4.57 17.93 13.84
N LEU A 166 -4.45 18.12 15.16
CA LEU A 166 -5.57 18.13 16.10
C LEU A 166 -6.36 19.45 16.07
N ASP A 167 -5.75 20.54 15.61
CA ASP A 167 -6.41 21.85 15.53
C ASP A 167 -7.27 22.03 14.26
N ARG A 168 -6.92 21.32 13.17
CA ARG A 168 -7.71 21.37 11.91
C ARG A 168 -9.06 20.65 12.00
N ASP A 169 -9.18 19.61 12.81
CA ASP A 169 -10.45 18.89 13.03
C ASP A 169 -11.42 19.65 13.96
N ARG A 170 -10.95 20.64 14.73
CA ARG A 170 -11.82 21.48 15.57
C ARG A 170 -12.53 22.60 14.81
N HIS A 171 -12.19 22.87 13.55
CA HIS A 171 -12.73 24.01 12.81
C HIS A 171 -13.73 23.66 11.69
N HIS A 172 -14.01 22.38 11.44
CA HIS A 172 -15.04 21.95 10.47
C HIS A 172 -16.35 21.45 11.10
N GLY A 173 -16.50 21.55 12.41
CA GLY A 173 -17.75 21.28 13.12
C GLY A 173 -18.45 22.57 13.57
N LYS A 174 -19.15 23.24 12.65
CA LYS A 174 -20.22 24.19 12.99
C LYS A 174 -21.41 24.00 12.07
#